data_AF-A0A956K8J3-F1
#
_entry.id   AF-A0A956K8J3-F1
#
_cell.length_a   1.000
_cell.length_b   1.000
_cell.length_c   1.000
_cell.angle_alpha   90.00
_cell.angle_beta   90.00
_cell.angle_gamma   90.00
#
_symmetry.space_group_name_H-M   'P 1'
#
loop_
_entity.id
_entity.type
_entity.pdbx_description
1 polymer ?
#
loop_
_entity_poly.entity_id
_entity_poly.type
_entity_poly.pdbx_seq_one_letter_code
_entity_poly.pdbx_strand_id
1 'polypeptide(L)'
;MRRVLEAPTDLVRDGRISFGTYAEPIPNPNLIDAQPWGLPVPRALRALRLKEWQAFQFANRRYFFVVALFDAKVMGLVQIKAYDRQQKRKYVFERKLPGWSLRPAGNLLDSTFAHSGLRFVNDLRHDR
;
A
#
# COMPACT_ATOMS: atom_id res chain seq x y z
N MET A 1 -27.15 13.16 1.47
CA MET A 1 -26.57 11.97 0.81
C MET A 1 -25.35 12.42 0.00
N ARG A 2 -24.20 11.73 0.08
CA ARG A 2 -23.00 12.13 -0.68
C ARG A 2 -23.15 11.70 -2.14
N ARG A 3 -22.83 12.57 -3.10
CA ARG A 3 -22.87 12.24 -4.52
C ARG A 3 -21.82 11.19 -4.86
N VAL A 4 -22.23 10.12 -5.55
CA VAL A 4 -21.33 9.10 -6.11
C VAL A 4 -21.01 9.48 -7.55
N LEU A 5 -19.73 9.43 -7.92
CA LEU A 5 -19.19 9.78 -9.23
C LEU A 5 -18.67 8.53 -9.94
N GLU A 6 -18.52 8.62 -11.26
CA GLU A 6 -17.74 7.64 -12.03
C GLU A 6 -16.25 7.76 -11.66
N ALA A 7 -15.55 6.63 -11.55
CA ALA A 7 -14.14 6.62 -11.18
C ALA A 7 -13.29 7.13 -12.35
N PRO A 8 -12.42 8.13 -12.15
CA PRO A 8 -11.45 8.50 -13.18
C PRO A 8 -10.43 7.37 -13.35
N THR A 9 -9.83 7.25 -14.54
CA THR A 9 -8.71 6.33 -14.78
C THR A 9 -7.51 6.66 -13.89
N ASP A 10 -7.19 7.95 -13.79
CA ASP A 10 -6.08 8.50 -12.98
C ASP A 10 -6.62 9.39 -11.86
N LEU A 11 -6.16 9.15 -10.62
CA LEU A 11 -6.55 9.98 -9.48
C LEU A 11 -5.98 11.41 -9.57
N VAL A 12 -4.81 11.57 -10.21
CA VAL A 12 -4.14 12.85 -10.38
C VAL A 12 -4.16 13.27 -11.84
N ARG A 13 -4.66 14.47 -12.11
CA ARG A 13 -4.67 15.09 -13.44
C ARG A 13 -4.06 16.49 -13.35
N ASP A 14 -3.09 16.79 -14.20
CA ASP A 14 -2.39 18.09 -14.24
C ASP A 14 -1.84 18.52 -12.86
N GLY A 15 -1.29 17.57 -12.11
CA GLY A 15 -0.77 17.79 -10.75
C GLY A 15 -1.84 17.98 -9.67
N ARG A 16 -3.13 17.91 -10.00
CA ARG A 16 -4.25 18.07 -9.07
C ARG A 16 -4.92 16.74 -8.76
N ILE A 17 -5.25 16.54 -7.48
CA ILE A 17 -5.95 15.35 -7.01
C ILE A 17 -7.44 15.52 -7.29
N SER A 18 -8.04 14.54 -7.95
CA SER A 18 -9.49 14.44 -8.12
C SER A 18 -10.10 13.89 -6.83
N PHE A 19 -10.79 14.74 -6.07
CA PHE A 19 -11.48 14.30 -4.85
C PHE A 19 -12.93 13.90 -5.15
N GLY A 20 -13.38 12.81 -4.55
CA GLY A 20 -14.74 12.33 -4.76
C GLY A 20 -15.06 11.06 -3.98
N THR A 21 -16.31 10.62 -4.13
CA THR A 21 -16.73 9.26 -3.80
C THR A 21 -17.05 8.59 -5.11
N TYR A 22 -16.37 7.49 -5.41
CA TYR A 22 -16.44 6.84 -6.71
C TYR A 22 -17.21 5.53 -6.61
N ALA A 23 -17.97 5.21 -7.65
CA ALA A 23 -18.70 3.95 -7.75
C ALA A 23 -17.75 2.75 -7.92
N GLU A 24 -16.53 3.00 -8.40
CA GLU A 24 -15.56 1.97 -8.73
C GLU A 24 -14.16 2.31 -8.19
N PRO A 25 -13.29 1.30 -7.99
CA PRO A 25 -11.89 1.50 -7.69
C PRO A 25 -11.19 2.25 -8.83
N ILE A 26 -10.32 3.18 -8.47
CA ILE A 26 -9.52 3.92 -9.43
C ILE A 26 -8.36 3.04 -9.92
N PRO A 27 -8.21 2.80 -11.23
CA PRO A 27 -7.14 1.96 -11.78
C PRO A 27 -5.73 2.47 -11.48
N ASN A 28 -5.52 3.80 -11.56
CA ASN A 28 -4.25 4.43 -11.25
C ASN A 28 -4.39 5.45 -10.10
N PRO A 29 -4.30 5.00 -8.84
CA PRO A 29 -4.41 5.87 -7.66
C PRO A 29 -3.12 6.62 -7.33
N ASN A 30 -2.13 6.66 -8.24
CA ASN A 30 -0.80 7.22 -7.98
C ASN A 30 -0.87 8.70 -7.55
N LEU A 31 -0.51 8.96 -6.29
CA LEU A 31 -0.47 10.31 -5.70
C LEU A 31 0.89 11.02 -5.87
N ILE A 32 1.94 10.34 -6.37
CA ILE A 32 3.28 10.93 -6.53
C ILE A 32 3.23 12.14 -7.47
N ASP A 33 2.32 12.08 -8.45
CA ASP A 33 2.18 13.13 -9.46
C ASP A 33 1.44 14.36 -8.97
N ALA A 34 0.87 14.33 -7.76
CA ALA A 34 0.28 15.52 -7.17
C ALA A 34 1.36 16.60 -6.95
N GLN A 35 1.02 17.84 -7.27
CA GLN A 35 1.82 19.04 -7.01
C GLN A 35 1.06 19.94 -6.03
N PRO A 36 0.94 19.54 -4.75
CA PRO A 36 0.20 20.33 -3.78
C PRO A 36 0.94 21.62 -3.36
N TRP A 37 2.18 21.81 -3.83
CA TRP A 37 2.99 23.00 -3.57
C TRP A 37 3.05 23.86 -4.82
N GLY A 38 3.10 25.19 -4.66
CA GLY A 38 3.24 26.12 -5.78
C GLY A 38 4.62 26.12 -6.46
N LEU A 39 5.53 25.25 -6.04
CA LEU A 39 6.88 25.12 -6.60
C LEU A 39 7.03 23.79 -7.35
N PRO A 40 7.67 23.77 -8.53
CA PRO A 40 7.88 22.56 -9.31
C PRO A 40 8.95 21.67 -8.65
N VAL A 41 8.51 20.75 -7.79
CA VAL A 41 9.39 19.79 -7.13
C VAL A 41 9.60 18.54 -8.01
N PRO A 42 10.86 18.11 -8.26
CA PRO A 42 11.15 16.88 -9.01
C PRO A 42 10.38 15.66 -8.50
N ARG A 43 9.92 14.80 -9.42
CA ARG A 43 9.10 13.61 -9.09
C ARG A 43 9.77 12.71 -8.03
N ALA A 44 11.09 12.52 -8.11
CA ALA A 44 11.83 11.70 -7.16
C ALA A 44 11.70 12.20 -5.71
N LEU A 45 11.77 13.53 -5.50
CA LEU A 45 11.58 14.12 -4.18
C LEU A 45 10.12 14.04 -3.71
N ARG A 46 9.16 14.17 -4.63
CA ARG A 46 7.74 13.96 -4.32
C ARG A 46 7.47 12.51 -3.90
N ALA A 47 8.10 11.54 -4.55
CA ALA A 47 7.97 10.12 -4.23
C ALA A 47 8.43 9.78 -2.81
N LEU A 48 9.39 10.52 -2.24
CA LEU A 48 9.86 10.31 -0.86
C LEU A 48 8.75 10.52 0.19
N ARG A 49 7.69 11.26 -0.14
CA ARG A 49 6.58 11.57 0.78
C ARG A 49 5.60 10.42 0.96
N LEU A 50 5.46 9.57 -0.06
CA LEU A 50 4.46 8.52 -0.08
C LEU A 50 5.11 7.23 0.37
N LYS A 51 4.76 6.80 1.58
CA LYS A 51 5.19 5.49 2.10
C LYS A 51 4.14 4.48 1.67
N GLU A 52 4.60 3.36 1.13
CA GLU A 52 3.70 2.34 0.58
C GLU A 52 3.79 1.09 1.43
N TRP A 53 2.66 0.44 1.67
CA TRP A 53 2.64 -0.81 2.40
C TRP A 53 1.50 -1.71 1.98
N GLN A 54 1.72 -3.00 2.12
CA GLN A 54 0.67 -4.00 2.02
C GLN A 54 0.78 -4.94 3.21
N ALA A 55 -0.37 -5.28 3.78
CA ALA A 55 -0.43 -6.16 4.93
C ALA A 55 -1.61 -7.13 4.82
N PHE A 56 -1.37 -8.36 5.26
CA PHE A 56 -2.40 -9.37 5.45
C PHE A 56 -2.52 -9.65 6.94
N GLN A 57 -3.78 -9.75 7.39
CA GLN A 57 -4.10 -10.04 8.77
C GLN A 57 -5.02 -11.25 8.78
N PHE A 58 -4.69 -12.23 9.60
CA PHE A 58 -5.48 -13.43 9.76
C PHE A 58 -5.41 -13.89 11.21
N ALA A 59 -6.46 -14.57 11.64
CA ALA A 59 -6.60 -14.92 13.05
C ALA A 59 -7.30 -16.27 13.21
N ASN A 60 -7.00 -16.93 14.31
CA ASN A 60 -7.81 -18.00 14.86
C ASN A 60 -8.13 -17.68 16.33
N ARG A 61 -8.66 -18.66 17.07
CA ARG A 61 -9.06 -18.47 18.46
C ARG A 61 -7.89 -18.07 19.37
N ARG A 62 -6.68 -18.58 19.10
CA ARG A 62 -5.50 -18.38 19.96
C ARG A 62 -4.55 -17.32 19.40
N TYR A 63 -4.32 -17.32 18.09
CA TYR A 63 -3.31 -16.49 17.45
C TYR A 63 -3.93 -15.44 16.55
N PHE A 64 -3.31 -14.26 16.55
CA PHE A 64 -3.54 -13.20 15.58
C PHE A 64 -2.23 -12.90 14.86
N PHE A 65 -2.26 -12.93 13.53
CA PHE A 65 -1.08 -12.71 12.70
C PHE A 65 -1.23 -11.45 11.86
N VAL A 66 -0.12 -10.73 11.70
CA VAL A 66 0.02 -9.63 10.74
C VAL A 66 1.29 -9.87 9.95
N VAL A 67 1.18 -9.96 8.63
CA VAL A 67 2.31 -10.05 7.71
C VAL A 67 2.30 -8.80 6.86
N ALA A 68 3.41 -8.06 6.81
CA ALA A 68 3.45 -6.78 6.13
C ALA A 68 4.78 -6.52 5.41
N LEU A 69 4.67 -5.90 4.25
CA LEU A 69 5.77 -5.35 3.46
C LEU A 69 5.60 -3.83 3.41
N PHE A 70 6.60 -3.09 3.87
CA PHE A 70 6.61 -1.62 3.90
C PHE A 70 7.77 -1.08 3.07
N ASP A 71 7.47 -0.22 2.09
CA ASP A 71 8.44 0.62 1.41
C ASP A 71 8.38 2.04 1.98
N ALA A 72 9.36 2.36 2.83
CA ALA A 72 9.55 3.69 3.39
C ALA A 72 10.44 4.60 2.50
N LYS A 73 10.70 4.21 1.25
CA LYS A 73 11.53 4.85 0.22
C LYS A 73 13.03 4.80 0.47
N VAL A 74 13.45 5.23 1.64
CA VAL A 74 14.86 5.12 2.06
C VAL A 74 15.17 3.76 2.70
N MET A 75 14.14 3.03 3.12
CA MET A 75 14.24 1.75 3.80
C MET A 75 13.03 0.87 3.44
N GLY A 76 13.26 -0.41 3.21
CA GLY A 76 12.22 -1.43 3.18
C GLY A 76 12.12 -2.15 4.52
N LEU A 77 10.94 -2.68 4.85
CA LEU A 77 10.73 -3.50 6.04
C LEU A 77 9.82 -4.67 5.70
N VAL A 78 10.29 -5.88 5.99
CA VAL A 78 9.46 -7.09 6.04
C VAL A 78 9.16 -7.39 7.49
N GLN A 79 7.88 -7.50 7.85
CA GLN A 79 7.46 -7.69 9.23
C GLN A 79 6.42 -8.81 9.34
N ILE A 80 6.66 -9.75 10.25
CA ILE A 80 5.70 -10.77 10.67
C ILE A 80 5.48 -10.60 12.17
N LYS A 81 4.23 -10.37 12.56
CA LYS A 81 3.80 -10.28 13.95
C LYS A 81 2.86 -11.44 14.25
N ALA A 82 3.09 -12.12 15.36
CA ALA A 82 2.16 -13.09 15.90
C ALA A 82 1.82 -12.68 17.34
N TYR A 83 0.54 -12.67 17.67
CA TYR A 83 0.06 -12.39 19.02
C TYR A 83 -0.67 -13.62 19.56
N ASP A 84 -0.12 -14.22 20.61
CA ASP A 84 -0.77 -15.28 21.39
C ASP A 84 -1.73 -14.64 22.39
N ARG A 85 -3.03 -14.79 22.16
CA ARG A 85 -4.11 -14.23 22.98
C ARG A 85 -4.24 -14.92 24.33
N GLN A 86 -3.81 -16.19 24.43
CA GLN A 86 -3.89 -16.96 25.67
C GLN A 86 -2.76 -16.57 26.62
N GLN A 87 -1.53 -16.50 26.09
CA GLN A 87 -0.35 -16.10 26.86
C GLN A 87 -0.16 -14.57 26.94
N LYS A 88 -0.99 -13.82 26.21
CA LYS A 88 -0.89 -12.35 26.04
C LYS A 88 0.49 -11.91 25.56
N ARG A 89 1.13 -12.72 24.70
CA ARG A 89 2.52 -12.50 24.26
C ARG A 89 2.57 -12.15 22.79
N LYS A 90 3.39 -11.16 22.45
CA LYS A 90 3.65 -10.71 21.08
C LYS A 90 5.02 -11.18 20.62
N TYR A 91 5.06 -11.80 19.46
CA TYR A 91 6.26 -12.18 18.73
C TYR A 91 6.37 -11.28 17.50
N VAL A 92 7.54 -10.73 17.27
CA VAL A 92 7.80 -9.80 16.17
C VAL A 92 9.07 -10.24 15.48
N PHE A 93 8.95 -10.50 14.19
CA PHE A 93 10.05 -10.84 13.30
C PHE A 93 10.13 -9.75 12.25
N GLU A 94 11.26 -9.07 12.20
CA GLU A 94 11.46 -7.91 11.34
C GLU A 94 12.79 -8.02 10.60
N ARG A 95 12.77 -7.68 9.32
CA ARG A 95 13.97 -7.53 8.50
C ARG A 95 13.93 -6.17 7.81
N LYS A 96 14.88 -5.32 8.19
CA LYS A 96 15.14 -4.06 7.49
C LYS A 96 15.89 -4.36 6.19
N LEU A 97 15.54 -3.64 5.16
CA LEU A 97 16.09 -3.76 3.82
C LEU A 97 16.48 -2.37 3.30
N PRO A 98 17.44 -2.29 2.38
CA PRO A 98 17.63 -1.07 1.60
C PRO A 98 16.33 -0.70 0.85
N GLY A 99 16.05 0.60 0.72
CA GLY A 99 14.80 1.11 0.12
C GLY A 99 14.51 0.62 -1.30
N TRP A 100 15.54 0.29 -2.08
CA TRP A 100 15.41 -0.26 -3.43
C TRP A 100 15.07 -1.76 -3.49
N SER A 101 15.04 -2.46 -2.35
CA SER A 101 14.86 -3.92 -2.30
C SER A 101 13.40 -4.36 -2.38
N LEU A 102 12.46 -3.42 -2.29
CA LEU A 102 11.04 -3.64 -2.38
C LEU A 102 10.47 -2.88 -3.58
N ARG A 103 9.54 -3.51 -4.29
CA ARG A 103 8.78 -2.88 -5.36
C ARG A 103 7.30 -2.99 -4.98
N PRO A 104 6.74 -1.98 -4.30
CA PRO A 104 5.32 -1.99 -3.95
C PRO A 104 4.46 -1.97 -5.20
N ALA A 105 3.27 -2.55 -5.11
CA ALA A 105 2.30 -2.49 -6.19
C ALA A 105 1.70 -1.08 -6.29
N GLY A 106 1.50 -0.58 -7.51
CA GLY A 106 0.96 0.76 -7.74
C GLY A 106 -0.53 0.93 -7.47
N ASN A 107 -1.26 -0.17 -7.26
CA ASN A 107 -2.67 -0.20 -6.88
C ASN A 107 -2.97 -1.53 -6.16
N LEU A 108 -4.23 -1.72 -5.73
CA LEU A 108 -4.66 -2.99 -5.14
C LEU A 108 -5.09 -4.02 -6.21
N LEU A 109 -5.60 -3.57 -7.35
CA LEU A 109 -6.19 -4.39 -8.40
C LEU A 109 -5.13 -5.20 -9.18
N ASP A 110 -5.25 -6.52 -9.25
CA ASP A 110 -4.31 -7.40 -9.96
C ASP A 110 -2.85 -7.19 -9.52
N SER A 111 -2.66 -6.91 -8.24
CA SER A 111 -1.39 -6.49 -7.69
C SER A 111 -0.53 -7.66 -7.24
N THR A 112 0.80 -7.55 -7.42
CA THR A 112 1.78 -8.44 -6.79
C THR A 112 2.79 -7.63 -6.00
N PHE A 113 3.02 -8.00 -4.74
CA PHE A 113 4.07 -7.45 -3.90
C PHE A 113 4.84 -8.59 -3.21
N ALA A 114 6.13 -8.73 -3.52
CA ALA A 114 6.92 -9.86 -3.08
C ALA A 114 8.31 -9.47 -2.56
N HIS A 115 8.83 -10.27 -1.63
CA HIS A 115 10.21 -10.26 -1.19
C HIS A 115 10.62 -11.60 -0.57
N SER A 116 11.72 -12.19 -1.05
CA SER A 116 12.42 -13.35 -0.45
C SER A 116 11.52 -14.42 0.19
N GLY A 117 10.66 -15.07 -0.62
CA GLY A 117 9.77 -16.15 -0.17
C GLY A 117 8.39 -15.69 0.34
N LEU A 118 8.17 -14.40 0.55
CA LEU A 118 6.85 -13.83 0.79
C LEU A 118 6.33 -13.20 -0.50
N ARG A 119 5.12 -13.57 -0.92
CA ARG A 119 4.45 -13.01 -2.09
C ARG A 119 2.99 -12.76 -1.78
N PHE A 120 2.57 -11.52 -1.95
CA PHE A 120 1.19 -11.11 -1.97
C PHE A 120 0.72 -11.03 -3.42
N VAL A 121 -0.38 -11.70 -3.73
CA VAL A 121 -1.07 -11.61 -5.02
C VAL A 121 -2.51 -11.25 -4.73
N ASN A 122 -3.02 -10.31 -5.49
CA ASN A 122 -4.40 -9.88 -5.46
C ASN A 122 -4.96 -10.00 -6.89
N ASP A 123 -6.17 -10.52 -7.04
CA ASP A 123 -6.84 -10.69 -8.34
C ASP A 123 -8.24 -10.07 -8.34
N LEU A 124 -8.40 -8.93 -7.64
CA LEU A 124 -9.70 -8.32 -7.38
C LEU A 124 -10.42 -7.77 -8.63
N ARG A 125 -9.79 -7.75 -9.81
CA ARG A 125 -10.54 -7.40 -11.03
C ARG A 125 -11.44 -8.53 -11.52
N HIS A 126 -11.09 -9.78 -11.24
CA HIS A 126 -11.82 -10.95 -11.73
C HIS A 126 -12.89 -11.44 -10.73
N ASP A 127 -12.80 -11.07 -9.46
CA ASP A 127 -13.77 -11.40 -8.40
C ASP A 127 -15.03 -10.49 -8.39
N ARG A 128 -15.43 -9.95 -9.55
CA ARG A 128 -16.58 -9.03 -9.69
C ARG A 128 -17.72 -9.61 -10.50
#